data_AF-A0A519Z8G0-F1
#
_entry.id   AF-A0A519Z8G0-F1
#
_cell.length_a   1.000
_cell.length_b   1.000
_cell.length_c   1.000
_cell.angle_alpha   90.00
_cell.angle_beta   90.00
_cell.angle_gamma   90.00
#
_symmetry.space_group_name_H-M   'P 1'
#
loop_
_entity.id
_entity.type
_entity.pdbx_description
1 polymer ?
#
loop_
_entity_poly.entity_id
_entity_poly.type
_entity_poly.pdbx_seq_one_letter_code
_entity_poly.pdbx_strand_id
1 'polypeptide(L)'
;MQLITLAEVLHLLNTTADPCTIVFSTADRQRRTGGELVTLEGCVKTGVDREAKATPQPPTMGALVTTTWLKRRPNHRANQTINLTILSSGKVRTVHVRLITEFNGQKVRW
;
A
#
# COMPACT_ATOMS: atom_id res chain seq x y z
N MET A 1 9.39 -10.19 21.10
CA MET A 1 8.75 -9.40 20.03
C MET A 1 8.58 -10.28 18.81
N GLN A 2 7.38 -10.37 18.26
CA GLN A 2 7.15 -11.06 16.99
C GLN A 2 7.51 -10.15 15.81
N LEU A 3 8.10 -10.75 14.77
CA LEU A 3 8.52 -10.09 13.53
C LEU A 3 7.60 -10.53 12.41
N ILE A 4 7.17 -9.59 11.59
CA ILE A 4 6.37 -9.84 10.38
C ILE A 4 7.06 -9.20 9.19
N THR A 5 7.01 -9.85 8.03
CA THR A 5 7.55 -9.29 6.80
C THR A 5 6.57 -8.29 6.17
N LEU A 6 7.09 -7.30 5.45
CA LEU A 6 6.25 -6.36 4.69
C LEU A 6 5.31 -7.10 3.71
N ALA A 7 5.76 -8.21 3.14
CA ALA A 7 4.96 -9.03 2.23
C ALA A 7 3.74 -9.64 2.95
N GLU A 8 3.93 -10.18 4.16
CA GLU A 8 2.85 -10.71 4.98
C GLU A 8 1.88 -9.61 5.42
N VAL A 9 2.38 -8.43 5.80
CA VAL A 9 1.53 -7.26 6.13
C VAL A 9 0.63 -6.90 4.96
N LEU A 10 1.19 -6.81 3.75
CA LEU A 10 0.41 -6.51 2.54
C LEU A 10 -0.57 -7.63 2.20
N HIS A 11 -0.21 -8.89 2.42
CA HIS A 11 -1.10 -10.02 2.22
C HIS A 11 -2.30 -9.95 3.18
N LEU A 12 -2.05 -9.74 4.47
CA LEU A 12 -3.11 -9.59 5.48
C LEU A 12 -4.03 -8.40 5.19
N LEU A 13 -3.47 -7.26 4.76
CA LEU A 13 -4.25 -6.09 4.38
C LEU A 13 -5.12 -6.28 3.13
N ASN A 14 -4.76 -7.21 2.24
CA ASN A 14 -5.52 -7.50 1.03
C ASN A 14 -6.56 -8.61 1.25
N THR A 15 -6.21 -9.63 2.02
CA THR A 15 -7.06 -10.79 2.28
C THR A 15 -8.11 -10.49 3.34
N THR A 16 -7.73 -9.76 4.39
CA THR A 16 -8.55 -9.57 5.57
C THR A 16 -9.16 -8.16 5.58
N ALA A 17 -10.49 -8.09 5.73
CA ALA A 17 -11.21 -6.82 5.90
C ALA A 17 -11.28 -6.37 7.37
N ASP A 18 -10.53 -7.03 8.25
CA ASP A 18 -10.58 -6.80 9.69
C ASP A 18 -9.87 -5.50 10.07
N PRO A 19 -10.35 -4.79 11.10
CA PRO A 19 -9.68 -3.62 11.63
C PRO A 19 -8.26 -3.98 12.10
N CYS A 20 -7.26 -3.24 11.62
CA CYS A 20 -5.86 -3.43 12.01
C CYS A 20 -5.29 -2.16 12.66
N THR A 21 -4.21 -2.34 13.40
CA THR A 21 -3.44 -1.26 14.00
C THR A 21 -2.10 -1.15 13.30
N ILE A 22 -1.79 0.03 12.78
CA ILE A 22 -0.57 0.29 12.01
C ILE A 22 0.19 1.45 12.63
N VAL A 23 1.49 1.29 12.79
CA VAL A 23 2.40 2.38 13.17
C VAL A 23 3.31 2.68 11.99
N PHE A 24 3.41 3.96 11.62
CA PHE A 24 4.30 4.39 10.55
C PHE A 24 5.06 5.67 10.93
N SER A 25 6.23 5.85 10.33
CA SER A 25 7.07 7.04 10.54
C SER A 25 6.73 8.13 9.52
N THR A 26 6.64 9.38 9.97
CA THR A 26 6.52 10.57 9.10
C THR A 26 7.87 11.21 8.76
N ALA A 27 8.98 10.55 9.10
CA ALA A 27 10.33 11.07 8.83
C ALA A 27 10.56 11.27 7.33
N ASP A 28 11.04 12.45 6.95
CA ASP A 28 11.39 12.78 5.58
C ASP A 28 12.91 13.00 5.49
N ARG A 29 13.59 12.06 4.82
CA ARG A 29 15.04 12.10 4.64
C ARG A 29 15.50 13.25 3.75
N GLN A 30 14.69 13.68 2.78
CA GLN A 30 15.04 14.80 1.90
C GLN A 30 14.97 16.12 2.66
N ARG A 31 13.92 16.28 3.48
CA ARG A 31 13.72 17.46 4.33
C ARG A 31 14.52 17.42 5.63
N ARG A 32 15.20 16.30 5.91
CA ARG A 32 15.97 16.04 7.15
C ARG A 32 15.15 16.24 8.42
N THR A 33 13.88 15.86 8.37
CA THR A 33 13.01 15.91 9.56
C THR A 33 13.07 14.59 10.31
N GLY A 34 13.16 14.64 11.64
CA GLY A 34 13.12 13.45 12.49
C GLY A 34 11.78 12.71 12.40
N GLY A 35 10.72 13.43 12.04
CA GLY A 35 9.36 12.90 11.97
C GLY A 35 8.84 12.43 13.32
N GLU A 36 7.65 11.84 13.28
CA GLU A 36 6.96 11.25 14.42
C GLU A 36 6.48 9.86 14.05
N LEU A 37 6.32 8.99 15.05
CA LEU A 37 5.63 7.72 14.88
C LEU A 37 4.13 7.95 15.08
N VAL A 38 3.36 7.72 14.03
CA VAL A 38 1.91 7.88 14.04
C VAL A 38 1.26 6.51 14.10
N THR A 39 0.43 6.32 15.13
CA THR A 39 -0.38 5.11 15.31
C THR A 39 -1.76 5.33 14.71
N LEU A 40 -2.18 4.42 13.85
CA LEU A 40 -3.53 4.32 13.31
C LEU A 40 -4.19 3.09 13.90
N GLU A 41 -5.16 3.31 14.78
CA GLU A 41 -5.96 2.23 15.38
C GLU A 41 -7.24 2.02 14.59
N GLY A 42 -7.65 0.75 14.46
CA GLY A 42 -8.91 0.39 13.81
C GLY A 42 -8.99 0.88 12.37
N CYS A 43 -7.94 0.67 11.58
CA CYS A 43 -7.90 1.04 10.17
C CYS A 43 -8.08 -0.16 9.25
N VAL A 44 -8.67 0.07 8.06
CA VAL A 44 -8.90 -0.95 7.02
C VAL A 44 -8.40 -0.40 5.70
N LYS A 45 -7.84 -1.25 4.84
CA LYS A 45 -7.38 -0.83 3.51
C LYS A 45 -8.57 -0.31 2.67
N THR A 46 -8.45 0.91 2.15
CA THR A 46 -9.45 1.50 1.26
C THR A 46 -9.33 0.86 -0.12
N GLY A 47 -10.44 0.37 -0.67
CA GLY A 47 -10.45 -0.24 -2.01
C GLY A 47 -9.79 -1.61 -2.04
N VAL A 48 -10.07 -2.48 -1.05
CA VAL A 48 -9.92 -3.93 -1.28
C VAL A 48 -10.75 -4.22 -2.53
N ASP A 49 -10.08 -4.60 -3.62
CA ASP A 49 -10.75 -5.05 -4.83
C ASP A 49 -11.65 -6.22 -4.42
N ARG A 50 -12.95 -5.95 -4.21
CA ARG A 50 -13.97 -6.97 -4.34
C ARG A 50 -13.80 -7.44 -5.77
N GLU A 51 -13.15 -8.58 -5.98
CA GLU A 51 -12.80 -9.16 -7.27
C GLU A 51 -13.76 -8.69 -8.36
N ALA A 52 -13.40 -7.60 -9.03
CA ALA A 52 -14.15 -7.16 -10.18
C ALA A 52 -13.76 -8.17 -11.24
N LYS A 53 -14.62 -9.17 -11.45
CA LYS A 53 -14.52 -10.15 -12.54
C LYS A 53 -14.32 -9.38 -13.83
N ALA A 54 -13.06 -9.22 -14.24
CA ALA A 54 -12.72 -8.64 -15.51
C ALA A 54 -13.04 -9.69 -16.57
N THR A 55 -14.22 -9.58 -17.18
CA THR A 55 -14.58 -10.33 -18.37
C THR A 55 -13.51 -10.09 -19.44
N PRO A 56 -12.82 -11.12 -19.96
CA PRO A 56 -11.84 -10.93 -21.02
C PRO A 56 -12.59 -10.51 -22.29
N GLN A 57 -12.36 -9.28 -22.76
CA GLN A 57 -12.75 -8.91 -24.13
C GLN A 57 -11.71 -9.45 -25.11
N PRO A 58 -12.12 -10.04 -26.25
CA PRO A 58 -11.19 -10.48 -27.28
C PRO A 58 -10.52 -9.27 -27.96
N PRO A 59 -9.22 -9.37 -28.30
CA PRO A 59 -8.48 -8.26 -28.91
C PRO A 59 -8.89 -8.03 -30.36
N THR A 60 -9.41 -6.84 -30.67
CA THR A 60 -9.61 -6.36 -32.04
C THR A 60 -8.24 -6.14 -32.68
N MET A 61 -7.91 -6.93 -33.72
CA MET A 61 -6.69 -6.79 -34.50
C MET A 61 -6.72 -5.48 -35.29
N GLY A 62 -5.86 -4.52 -34.92
CA GLY A 62 -5.67 -3.26 -35.65
C GLY A 62 -4.21 -2.82 -35.65
N ALA A 63 -3.59 -2.92 -36.83
CA ALA A 63 -2.36 -2.28 -37.33
C ALA A 63 -1.19 -2.00 -36.35
N LEU A 64 -0.11 -2.76 -36.54
CA LEU A 64 1.23 -2.52 -35.98
C LEU A 64 1.83 -1.21 -36.51
N VAL A 65 1.70 -0.13 -35.74
CA VAL A 65 2.58 1.04 -35.86
C VAL A 65 3.65 0.89 -34.78
N THR A 66 4.86 0.47 -35.19
CA THR A 66 6.04 0.38 -34.31
C THR A 66 6.60 1.77 -34.04
N THR A 67 5.89 2.54 -33.22
CA THR A 67 6.49 3.68 -32.52
C THR A 67 7.15 3.12 -31.27
N THR A 68 8.49 3.07 -31.24
CA THR A 68 9.26 2.63 -30.08
C THR A 68 9.16 3.70 -28.98
N TRP A 69 8.02 3.74 -28.29
CA TRP A 69 7.87 4.55 -27.10
C TRP A 69 8.85 4.02 -26.05
N LEU A 70 9.79 4.86 -25.61
CA LEU A 70 10.56 4.56 -24.40
C LEU A 70 9.57 4.44 -23.24
N LYS A 71 9.17 3.20 -22.94
CA LYS A 71 8.25 2.90 -21.85
C LYS A 71 8.94 3.31 -20.55
N ARG A 72 8.44 4.39 -19.93
CA ARG A 72 8.85 4.81 -18.59
C ARG A 72 8.74 3.59 -17.68
N ARG A 73 9.79 3.28 -16.92
CA ARG A 73 9.80 2.24 -15.88
C ARG A 73 9.53 2.91 -14.53
N PRO A 74 8.26 3.20 -14.18
CA PRO A 74 7.92 3.69 -12.86
C PRO A 74 8.35 2.63 -11.84
N ASN A 75 9.25 2.98 -10.93
CA ASN A 75 9.74 2.08 -9.88
C ASN A 75 8.63 1.79 -8.86
N HIS A 76 7.60 1.03 -9.25
CA HIS A 76 6.37 0.81 -8.49
C HIS A 76 6.64 0.29 -7.08
N ARG A 77 7.59 -0.63 -6.92
CA ARG A 77 8.01 -1.16 -5.60
C ARG A 77 8.60 -0.08 -4.68
N ALA A 78 9.34 0.87 -5.24
CA ALA A 78 10.00 1.91 -4.46
C ALA A 78 9.02 2.99 -3.98
N ASN A 79 7.97 3.25 -4.77
CA ASN A 79 6.99 4.31 -4.56
C ASN A 79 5.61 3.75 -4.16
N GLN A 80 5.57 2.58 -3.54
CA GLN A 80 4.33 1.90 -3.22
C GLN A 80 3.64 2.57 -2.02
N THR A 81 2.42 3.03 -2.24
CA THR A 81 1.54 3.60 -1.21
C THR A 81 0.28 2.77 -1.07
N ILE A 82 -0.34 2.84 0.10
CA ILE A 82 -1.64 2.24 0.40
C ILE A 82 -2.56 3.29 1.01
N ASN A 83 -3.86 3.17 0.76
CA ASN A 83 -4.87 4.00 1.40
C ASN A 83 -5.50 3.21 2.54
N LEU A 84 -5.59 3.82 3.71
CA LEU A 84 -6.18 3.26 4.92
C LEU A 84 -7.33 4.14 5.37
N THR A 85 -8.51 3.57 5.53
CA THR A 85 -9.66 4.24 6.14
C THR A 85 -9.62 4.01 7.64
N ILE A 86 -9.64 5.08 8.42
CA ILE A 86 -9.72 5.03 9.89
C ILE A 86 -11.18 4.89 10.28
N LEU A 87 -11.59 3.77 10.88
CA LEU A 87 -13.01 3.49 11.14
C LEU A 87 -13.64 4.48 12.13
N SER A 88 -12.88 4.98 13.11
CA SER A 88 -13.40 5.93 14.11
C SER A 88 -13.75 7.30 13.53
N SER A 89 -13.07 7.73 12.47
CA SER A 89 -13.23 9.07 11.89
C SER A 89 -13.76 9.09 10.46
N GLY A 90 -13.78 7.95 9.77
CA GLY A 90 -14.08 7.82 8.35
C GLY A 90 -13.02 8.45 7.42
N LYS A 91 -11.94 9.01 7.96
CA LYS A 91 -10.90 9.67 7.16
C LYS A 91 -10.00 8.65 6.48
N VAL A 92 -9.66 8.93 5.23
CA VAL A 92 -8.67 8.15 4.47
C VAL A 92 -7.30 8.76 4.65
N ARG A 93 -6.31 7.94 5.00
CA ARG A 93 -4.90 8.31 5.03
C ARG A 93 -4.10 7.45 4.06
N THR A 94 -3.32 8.11 3.22
CA THR A 94 -2.34 7.45 2.36
C THR A 94 -1.04 7.26 3.12
N VAL A 95 -0.54 6.03 3.16
CA VAL A 95 0.69 5.65 3.84
C VAL A 95 1.63 5.00 2.83
N HIS A 96 2.90 5.39 2.85
CA HIS A 96 3.93 4.71 2.08
C HIS A 96 4.28 3.39 2.78
N VAL A 97 4.26 2.26 2.07
CA VAL A 97 4.38 0.93 2.69
C VAL A 97 5.70 0.74 3.43
N ARG A 98 6.78 1.35 2.92
CA ARG A 98 8.09 1.35 3.58
C ARG A 98 8.14 2.19 4.85
N LEU A 99 7.19 3.08 5.11
CA LEU A 99 7.23 3.85 6.36
C LEU A 99 6.58 3.10 7.52
N ILE A 100 5.96 1.96 7.26
CA ILE A 100 5.33 1.12 8.28
C ILE A 100 6.42 0.45 9.12
N THR A 101 6.38 0.70 10.42
CA THR A 101 7.31 0.14 11.40
C THR A 101 6.69 -1.01 12.17
N GLU A 102 5.38 -0.95 12.43
CA GLU A 102 4.65 -1.96 13.19
C GLU A 102 3.26 -2.24 12.61
N PHE A 103 2.84 -3.49 12.68
CA PHE A 103 1.52 -3.96 12.24
C PHE A 103 0.96 -4.91 13.30
N ASN A 104 -0.22 -4.59 13.85
CA ASN A 104 -0.87 -5.34 14.93
C ASN A 104 0.07 -5.68 16.12
N GLY A 105 0.94 -4.73 16.49
CA GLY A 105 1.93 -4.90 17.56
C GLY A 105 3.16 -5.74 17.20
N GLN A 106 3.28 -6.18 15.94
CA GLN A 106 4.45 -6.90 15.42
C GLN A 106 5.36 -5.94 14.65
N LYS A 107 6.69 -6.07 14.82
CA LYS A 107 7.63 -5.22 14.08
C LYS A 107 7.76 -5.67 12.63
N VAL A 108 7.71 -4.71 11.71
CA VAL A 108 7.79 -4.99 10.28
C VAL A 108 9.24 -5.04 9.82
N ARG A 109 9.61 -6.15 9.17
CA ARG A 109 10.88 -6.36 8.48
C ARG A 109 10.70 -6.22 6.97
N TRP A 110 11.62 -5.51 6.32
CA TRP A 110 11.50 -5.09 4.93
C TRP A 110 12.40 -5.92 4.00
#